data_AF-A0A8S2VPA5-F1
#
_entry.id   AF-A0A8S2VPA5-F1
#
_cell.length_a   1.000
_cell.length_b   1.000
_cell.length_c   1.000
_cell.angle_alpha   90.00
_cell.angle_beta   90.00
_cell.angle_gamma   90.00
#
_symmetry.space_group_name_H-M   'P 1'
#
loop_
_entity.id
_entity.type
_entity.pdbx_description
1 polymer ?
#
loop_
_entity_poly.entity_id
_entity_poly.type
_entity_poly.pdbx_seq_one_letter_code
_entity_poly.pdbx_strand_id
1 'polypeptide(L)'
;FTAKEVQRLYSRFKILDKNNCEFLTRENLLCISEVNINPLGKRLIDVIMEDYGENNKIDFQQFIFLLAKFRRAKFKSSVTEFNTRNSKLRFLFDMYDRNHDMKIDRNELLEVLKMMVGGNVHDDQIEMIADHTINELDKDGDKSITFEEFCKTLERIDADDKMSMKFLNKSSYLMGPKKQQELSTMRRLFGFEMVDFQSWSSFVKLMNRPEDPSSLAAFRILFGILMMLDIPQERGMSHADLYYPNEDRECQFPLFNFLAPFRAEYMVVIYFIMFLGAVGITLGLFYRCSAIIFAITYWYIFLLDKTSWNNHSYLYGLLGFQLIFFDAHHYWSIDGLLFRKKIRNSHVPLWNYTLLRYQIFLVYFIAGLKKTEWDWVAGYSMDSLGDHWVFSPFRTFMTIEQITWLLVHVCGLLFDLFIGFALFFDRSRPIAIVFCAAFHTMNSQMFNIGMFPYTMLATIPVFFHNNWLRKFVNCVLPKFLYKEESVQYSSSCLYSKEEIKPEESKTSSLKSAIANATSVKNAPVKATFRHKMLTI
;
A
#
# COMPACT_ATOMS: atom_id res chain seq x y z
N PHE A 1 -4.58 -9.81 -30.24
CA PHE A 1 -4.28 -8.77 -29.24
C PHE A 1 -5.18 -7.57 -29.48
N THR A 2 -5.58 -6.85 -28.44
CA THR A 2 -6.25 -5.55 -28.59
C THR A 2 -5.26 -4.50 -29.11
N ALA A 3 -5.74 -3.42 -29.73
CA ALA A 3 -4.86 -2.34 -30.22
C ALA A 3 -3.93 -1.78 -29.12
N LYS A 4 -4.42 -1.71 -27.88
CA LYS A 4 -3.62 -1.27 -26.71
C LYS A 4 -2.53 -2.27 -26.33
N GLU A 5 -2.79 -3.58 -26.45
CA GLU A 5 -1.80 -4.63 -26.20
C GLU A 5 -0.70 -4.61 -27.26
N VAL A 6 -1.07 -4.46 -28.54
CA VAL A 6 -0.10 -4.33 -29.63
C VAL A 6 0.81 -3.12 -29.43
N GLN A 7 0.28 -1.96 -29.04
CA GLN A 7 1.10 -0.78 -28.71
C GLN A 7 2.09 -1.02 -27.55
N ARG A 8 1.66 -1.76 -26.51
CA ARG A 8 2.54 -2.12 -25.39
C ARG A 8 3.65 -3.08 -25.82
N LEU A 9 3.30 -4.08 -26.64
CA LEU A 9 4.25 -5.04 -27.18
C LEU A 9 5.25 -4.37 -28.11
N TYR A 10 4.81 -3.42 -28.95
CA TYR A 10 5.68 -2.62 -29.81
C TYR A 10 6.65 -1.75 -29.01
N SER A 11 6.16 -1.12 -27.93
CA SER A 11 7.03 -0.33 -27.05
C SER A 11 8.09 -1.19 -26.37
N ARG A 12 7.75 -2.44 -26.00
CA ARG A 12 8.71 -3.41 -25.45
C ARG A 12 9.70 -3.90 -26.50
N PHE A 13 9.23 -4.19 -27.71
CA PHE A 13 10.07 -4.56 -28.84
C PHE A 13 11.16 -3.51 -29.09
N LYS A 14 10.80 -2.22 -29.12
CA LYS A 14 11.76 -1.11 -29.24
C LYS A 14 12.78 -1.00 -28.11
N ILE A 15 12.42 -1.39 -26.89
CA ILE A 15 13.35 -1.37 -25.75
C ILE A 15 14.37 -2.52 -25.87
N LEU A 16 13.95 -3.66 -26.43
CA LEU A 16 14.80 -4.82 -26.64
C LEU A 16 15.72 -4.65 -27.84
N ASP A 17 15.26 -3.95 -28.88
CA ASP A 17 16.06 -3.55 -30.05
C ASP A 17 16.99 -2.38 -29.72
N LYS A 18 18.10 -2.69 -29.04
CA LYS A 18 19.11 -1.69 -28.62
C LYS A 18 19.79 -0.99 -29.80
N ASN A 19 19.86 -1.66 -30.95
CA ASN A 19 20.53 -1.14 -32.15
C ASN A 19 19.56 -0.42 -33.09
N ASN A 20 18.27 -0.38 -32.75
CA ASN A 20 17.20 0.26 -33.51
C ASN A 20 17.15 -0.24 -34.97
N CYS A 21 17.44 -1.53 -35.16
CA CYS A 21 17.53 -2.18 -36.45
C CYS A 21 16.17 -2.74 -36.96
N GLU A 22 15.09 -2.53 -36.20
CA GLU A 22 13.73 -3.05 -36.44
C GLU A 22 13.62 -4.58 -36.37
N PHE A 23 14.65 -5.26 -35.87
CA PHE A 23 14.68 -6.70 -35.63
C PHE A 23 15.36 -7.03 -34.30
N LEU A 24 14.94 -8.13 -33.67
CA LEU A 24 15.57 -8.68 -32.47
C LEU A 24 16.53 -9.81 -32.84
N THR A 25 17.73 -9.76 -32.28
CA THR A 25 18.71 -10.85 -32.37
C THR A 25 18.70 -11.72 -31.11
N ARG A 26 19.32 -12.90 -31.19
CA ARG A 26 19.57 -13.79 -30.04
C ARG A 26 20.18 -13.05 -28.84
N GLU A 27 21.14 -12.16 -29.09
CA GLU A 27 21.80 -11.37 -28.04
C GLU A 27 20.85 -10.38 -27.36
N ASN A 28 19.92 -9.79 -28.12
CA ASN A 28 18.92 -8.89 -27.56
C ASN A 28 17.96 -9.63 -26.63
N LEU A 29 17.57 -10.86 -26.96
CA LEU A 29 16.72 -11.69 -26.10
C LEU A 29 17.47 -12.21 -24.87
N LEU A 30 18.75 -12.56 -24.99
CA LEU A 30 19.60 -12.96 -23.86
C LEU A 30 19.86 -11.80 -22.88
N CYS A 31 19.79 -10.55 -23.33
CA CYS A 31 19.89 -9.38 -22.45
C CYS A 31 18.70 -9.25 -21.48
N ILE A 32 17.60 -9.99 -21.66
CA ILE A 32 16.47 -9.99 -20.75
C ILE A 32 16.90 -10.72 -19.48
N SER A 33 17.02 -9.98 -18.37
CA SER A 33 17.49 -10.52 -17.07
C SER A 33 16.70 -11.75 -16.63
N GLU A 34 15.39 -11.72 -16.80
CA GLU A 34 14.48 -12.80 -16.42
C GLU A 34 14.67 -14.05 -17.27
N VAL A 35 15.09 -13.91 -18.54
CA VAL A 35 15.41 -15.03 -19.42
C VAL A 35 16.81 -15.56 -19.11
N ASN A 36 17.77 -14.68 -18.84
CA ASN A 36 19.14 -15.08 -18.53
C ASN A 36 19.27 -15.85 -17.20
N ILE A 37 18.42 -15.52 -16.21
CA ILE A 37 18.37 -16.22 -14.91
C ILE A 37 17.61 -17.55 -15.00
N ASN A 38 16.72 -17.70 -15.99
CA ASN A 38 15.94 -18.91 -16.16
C ASN A 38 16.82 -20.04 -16.74
N PRO A 39 16.93 -21.21 -16.08
CA PRO A 39 17.73 -22.33 -16.60
C PRO A 39 17.31 -22.80 -18.00
N LEU A 40 16.03 -22.63 -18.36
CA LEU A 40 15.50 -22.96 -19.70
C LEU A 40 15.51 -21.77 -20.65
N GLY A 41 16.00 -20.60 -20.22
CA GLY A 41 15.88 -19.36 -20.98
C GLY A 41 16.67 -19.37 -22.29
N LYS A 42 17.83 -20.03 -22.32
CA LYS A 42 18.60 -20.21 -23.56
C LYS A 42 17.84 -21.10 -24.56
N ARG A 43 17.32 -22.24 -24.09
CA ARG A 43 16.50 -23.15 -24.92
C ARG A 43 15.24 -22.48 -25.43
N LEU A 44 14.60 -21.67 -24.61
CA LEU A 44 13.45 -20.89 -25.03
C LEU A 44 13.81 -19.99 -26.21
N ILE A 45 14.96 -19.32 -26.17
CA ILE A 45 15.41 -18.48 -27.28
C ILE A 45 15.77 -19.31 -28.51
N ASP A 46 16.36 -20.50 -28.34
CA ASP A 46 16.68 -21.42 -29.43
C ASP A 46 15.43 -21.80 -30.23
N VAL A 47 14.42 -22.36 -29.55
CA VAL A 47 13.13 -22.75 -30.16
C VAL A 47 12.46 -21.56 -30.84
N ILE A 48 12.53 -20.38 -30.22
CA ILE A 48 11.95 -19.15 -30.78
C ILE A 48 12.64 -18.70 -32.07
N MET A 49 13.98 -18.81 -32.11
CA MET A 49 14.78 -18.40 -33.27
C MET A 49 14.63 -19.41 -34.42
N GLU A 50 14.40 -20.68 -34.13
CA GLU A 50 14.16 -21.71 -35.14
C GLU A 50 12.73 -21.64 -35.72
N ASP A 51 11.71 -21.44 -34.88
CA ASP A 51 10.31 -21.35 -35.32
C ASP A 51 10.02 -20.08 -36.15
N TYR A 52 10.68 -18.96 -35.83
CA TYR A 52 10.29 -17.63 -36.36
C TYR A 52 11.45 -16.79 -36.88
N GLY A 53 12.71 -17.17 -36.64
CA GLY A 53 13.86 -16.36 -37.00
C GLY A 53 14.29 -16.57 -38.44
N GLU A 54 13.84 -15.72 -39.36
CA GLU A 54 14.45 -15.67 -40.69
C GLU A 54 15.86 -15.04 -40.57
N ASN A 55 16.91 -15.79 -40.93
CA ASN A 55 18.31 -15.35 -40.82
C ASN A 55 18.73 -14.90 -39.40
N ASN A 56 18.30 -15.63 -38.35
CA ASN A 56 18.57 -15.29 -36.94
C ASN A 56 18.05 -13.91 -36.49
N LYS A 57 16.99 -13.41 -37.13
CA LYS A 57 16.36 -12.13 -36.83
C LYS A 57 14.85 -12.30 -36.67
N ILE A 58 14.29 -11.64 -35.66
CA ILE A 58 12.85 -11.63 -35.38
C ILE A 58 12.31 -10.22 -35.58
N ASP A 59 11.44 -10.05 -36.56
CA ASP A 59 10.73 -8.80 -36.77
C ASP A 59 9.58 -8.59 -35.76
N PHE A 60 8.93 -7.43 -35.79
CA PHE A 60 7.84 -7.16 -34.86
C PHE A 60 6.61 -8.07 -35.08
N GLN A 61 6.35 -8.50 -36.30
CA GLN A 61 5.20 -9.34 -36.63
C GLN A 61 5.38 -10.76 -36.08
N GLN A 62 6.55 -11.35 -36.28
CA GLN A 62 7.02 -12.62 -35.72
C GLN A 62 7.04 -12.56 -34.18
N PHE A 63 7.49 -11.45 -33.59
CA PHE A 63 7.46 -11.25 -32.14
C PHE A 63 6.03 -11.27 -31.58
N ILE A 64 5.05 -10.72 -32.32
CA ILE A 64 3.64 -10.77 -31.94
C ILE A 64 3.09 -12.20 -32.05
N PHE A 65 3.43 -12.95 -33.10
CA PHE A 65 2.98 -14.33 -33.27
C PHE A 65 3.50 -15.25 -32.18
N LEU A 66 4.78 -15.10 -31.83
CA LEU A 66 5.38 -15.78 -30.69
C LEU A 66 4.56 -15.57 -29.40
N LEU A 67 4.30 -14.31 -29.06
CA LEU A 67 3.55 -13.98 -27.85
C LEU A 67 2.07 -14.38 -27.93
N ALA A 68 1.53 -14.55 -29.13
CA ALA A 68 0.17 -15.01 -29.33
C ALA A 68 -0.01 -16.47 -28.86
N LYS A 69 1.02 -17.33 -28.98
CA LYS A 69 1.02 -18.72 -28.50
C LYS A 69 0.67 -18.80 -27.00
N PHE A 70 1.19 -17.84 -26.22
CA PHE A 70 0.96 -17.75 -24.77
C PHE A 70 -0.29 -16.95 -24.37
N ARG A 71 -1.14 -16.56 -25.32
CA ARG A 71 -2.38 -15.81 -25.00
C ARG A 71 -3.45 -16.75 -24.45
N ARG A 72 -4.07 -16.37 -23.32
CA ARG A 72 -5.25 -17.08 -22.79
C ARG A 72 -6.44 -16.95 -23.74
N ALA A 73 -7.02 -18.07 -24.16
CA ALA A 73 -8.33 -18.10 -24.82
C ALA A 73 -9.42 -17.95 -23.74
N LYS A 74 -10.07 -16.79 -23.64
CA LYS A 74 -11.14 -16.55 -22.65
C LYS A 74 -12.53 -16.99 -23.13
N PHE A 75 -12.71 -17.08 -24.44
CA PHE A 75 -13.96 -17.47 -25.11
C PHE A 75 -13.65 -18.39 -26.30
N LYS A 76 -14.59 -19.25 -26.71
CA LYS A 76 -14.43 -20.10 -27.92
C LYS A 76 -14.12 -19.28 -29.18
N SER A 77 -14.63 -18.04 -29.28
CA SER A 77 -14.35 -17.07 -30.35
C SER A 77 -12.96 -16.41 -30.30
N SER A 78 -12.19 -16.63 -29.23
CA SER A 78 -10.84 -16.07 -29.03
C SER A 78 -9.71 -17.07 -29.28
N VAL A 79 -10.08 -18.29 -29.70
CA VAL A 79 -9.15 -19.32 -30.17
C VAL A 79 -8.74 -18.96 -31.59
N THR A 80 -7.45 -18.82 -31.77
CA THR A 80 -6.74 -18.63 -33.04
C THR A 80 -5.82 -19.84 -33.23
N GLU A 81 -5.40 -20.12 -34.46
CA GLU A 81 -4.48 -21.22 -34.79
C GLU A 81 -3.25 -21.30 -33.86
N PHE A 82 -2.76 -20.13 -33.42
CA PHE A 82 -1.56 -20.03 -32.59
C PHE A 82 -1.76 -20.34 -31.10
N ASN A 83 -2.96 -20.16 -30.52
CA ASN A 83 -3.17 -20.28 -29.07
C ASN A 83 -4.03 -21.48 -28.67
N THR A 84 -4.14 -22.49 -29.54
CA THR A 84 -4.78 -23.75 -29.22
C THR A 84 -3.97 -24.53 -28.18
N ARG A 85 -4.64 -25.40 -27.43
CA ARG A 85 -3.98 -26.31 -26.49
C ARG A 85 -2.90 -27.15 -27.20
N ASN A 86 -3.18 -27.62 -28.41
CA ASN A 86 -2.24 -28.43 -29.18
C ASN A 86 -0.99 -27.62 -29.58
N SER A 87 -1.16 -26.37 -30.04
CA SER A 87 -0.04 -25.48 -30.38
C SER A 87 0.85 -25.16 -29.17
N LYS A 88 0.27 -25.07 -27.97
CA LYS A 88 1.01 -24.87 -26.72
C LYS A 88 1.76 -26.12 -26.28
N LEU A 89 1.12 -27.28 -26.35
CA LEU A 89 1.77 -28.55 -26.03
C LEU A 89 2.90 -28.85 -27.02
N ARG A 90 2.70 -28.54 -28.30
CA ARG A 90 3.75 -28.63 -29.32
C ARG A 90 4.94 -27.76 -28.95
N PHE A 91 4.70 -26.49 -28.61
CA PHE A 91 5.78 -25.62 -28.14
C PHE A 91 6.52 -26.13 -26.90
N LEU A 92 5.83 -26.78 -25.94
CA LEU A 92 6.52 -27.43 -24.83
C LEU A 92 7.31 -28.64 -25.29
N PHE A 93 6.79 -29.43 -26.21
CA PHE A 93 7.48 -30.60 -26.74
C PHE A 93 8.79 -30.19 -27.44
N ASP A 94 8.73 -29.15 -28.27
CA ASP A 94 9.89 -28.59 -28.99
C ASP A 94 10.95 -28.01 -28.02
N MET A 95 10.62 -27.76 -26.74
CA MET A 95 11.61 -27.36 -25.72
C MET A 95 12.44 -28.53 -25.17
N TYR A 96 11.91 -29.74 -25.29
CA TYR A 96 12.58 -30.98 -24.88
C TYR A 96 13.30 -31.63 -26.08
N ASP A 97 12.63 -31.71 -27.22
CA ASP A 97 13.15 -32.24 -28.49
C ASP A 97 14.17 -31.26 -29.11
N ARG A 98 15.46 -31.61 -29.07
CA ARG A 98 16.56 -30.76 -29.54
C ARG A 98 16.93 -31.08 -30.99
N ASN A 99 16.78 -32.33 -31.39
CA ASN A 99 17.17 -32.80 -32.71
C ASN A 99 16.02 -32.70 -33.74
N HIS A 100 14.82 -32.30 -33.28
CA HIS A 100 13.58 -32.15 -34.05
C HIS A 100 13.13 -33.45 -34.73
N ASP A 101 13.45 -34.60 -34.13
CA ASP A 101 13.07 -35.90 -34.66
C ASP A 101 11.63 -36.32 -34.29
N MET A 102 10.89 -35.43 -33.62
CA MET A 102 9.52 -35.61 -33.14
C MET A 102 9.40 -36.65 -32.02
N LYS A 103 10.50 -36.97 -31.35
CA LYS A 103 10.57 -37.82 -30.17
C LYS A 103 11.44 -37.14 -29.11
N ILE A 104 11.20 -37.46 -27.84
CA ILE A 104 12.08 -37.02 -26.74
C ILE A 104 12.84 -38.25 -26.28
N ASP A 105 14.15 -38.26 -26.47
CA ASP A 105 15.01 -39.35 -26.03
C ASP A 105 15.40 -39.23 -24.55
N ARG A 106 16.04 -40.27 -24.01
CA ARG A 106 16.52 -40.28 -22.62
C ARG A 106 17.50 -39.15 -22.32
N ASN A 107 18.38 -38.85 -23.27
CA ASN A 107 19.46 -37.89 -23.06
C ASN A 107 18.93 -36.45 -23.05
N GLU A 108 17.98 -36.15 -23.93
CA GLU A 108 17.27 -34.88 -24.04
C GLU A 108 16.46 -34.59 -22.78
N LEU A 109 15.71 -35.59 -22.28
CA LEU A 109 14.97 -35.47 -21.03
C LEU A 109 15.93 -35.26 -19.84
N LEU A 110 17.02 -36.02 -19.78
CA LEU A 110 18.03 -35.90 -18.72
C LEU A 110 18.69 -34.52 -18.74
N GLU A 111 19.00 -33.97 -19.91
CA GLU A 111 19.62 -32.65 -20.06
C GLU A 111 18.68 -31.54 -19.53
N VAL A 112 17.38 -31.60 -19.86
CA VAL A 112 16.37 -30.67 -19.31
C VAL A 112 16.29 -30.78 -17.79
N LEU A 113 16.20 -32.00 -17.26
CA LEU A 113 16.07 -32.24 -15.82
C LEU A 113 17.31 -31.74 -15.06
N LYS A 114 18.51 -31.97 -15.59
CA LYS A 114 19.75 -31.43 -15.01
C LYS A 114 19.77 -29.90 -14.98
N MET A 115 19.25 -29.24 -16.03
CA MET A 115 19.10 -27.77 -16.05
C MET A 115 18.08 -27.28 -15.01
N MET A 116 17.00 -28.01 -14.77
CA MET A 116 15.92 -27.58 -13.84
C MET A 116 16.24 -27.83 -12.36
N VAL A 117 16.90 -28.95 -12.03
CA VAL A 117 17.05 -29.43 -10.65
C VAL A 117 18.27 -28.82 -9.94
N GLY A 118 19.27 -28.34 -10.69
CA GLY A 118 20.46 -27.68 -10.14
C GLY A 118 21.35 -28.58 -9.27
N GLY A 119 22.36 -28.01 -8.61
CA GLY A 119 23.40 -28.77 -7.88
C GLY A 119 22.97 -29.44 -6.57
N ASN A 120 21.67 -29.53 -6.28
CA ASN A 120 21.14 -30.07 -5.01
C ASN A 120 20.73 -31.55 -5.08
N VAL A 121 20.85 -32.18 -6.24
CA VAL A 121 20.47 -33.59 -6.46
C VAL A 121 21.63 -34.31 -7.12
N HIS A 122 21.95 -35.50 -6.62
CA HIS A 122 23.03 -36.32 -7.19
C HIS A 122 22.63 -36.81 -8.59
N ASP A 123 23.60 -36.86 -9.51
CA ASP A 123 23.37 -37.26 -10.91
C ASP A 123 22.63 -38.61 -11.01
N ASP A 124 22.97 -39.58 -10.15
CA ASP A 124 22.31 -40.90 -10.09
C ASP A 124 20.80 -40.82 -9.84
N GLN A 125 20.36 -39.88 -9.00
CA GLN A 125 18.95 -39.68 -8.70
C GLN A 125 18.21 -39.04 -9.88
N ILE A 126 18.87 -38.15 -10.62
CA ILE A 126 18.29 -37.53 -11.82
C ILE A 126 18.14 -38.57 -12.92
N GLU A 127 19.12 -39.47 -13.07
CA GLU A 127 19.02 -40.60 -13.99
C GLU A 127 17.87 -41.53 -13.63
N MET A 128 17.70 -41.87 -12.34
CA MET A 128 16.55 -42.67 -11.88
C MET A 128 15.20 -41.99 -12.20
N ILE A 129 15.10 -40.67 -12.06
CA ILE A 129 13.88 -39.92 -12.39
C ILE A 129 13.62 -39.93 -13.90
N ALA A 130 14.66 -39.74 -14.72
CA ALA A 130 14.53 -39.79 -16.17
C ALA A 130 14.07 -41.19 -16.64
N ASP A 131 14.69 -42.24 -16.10
CA ASP A 131 14.33 -43.63 -16.43
C ASP A 131 12.91 -43.98 -15.99
N HIS A 132 12.52 -43.58 -14.78
CA HIS A 132 11.14 -43.76 -14.32
C HIS A 132 10.14 -43.00 -15.20
N THR A 133 10.46 -41.77 -15.58
CA THR A 133 9.59 -40.93 -16.41
C THR A 133 9.39 -41.54 -17.80
N ILE A 134 10.44 -42.05 -18.44
CA ILE A 134 10.30 -42.71 -19.75
C ILE A 134 9.46 -43.98 -19.61
N ASN A 135 9.77 -44.84 -18.63
CA ASN A 135 9.02 -46.08 -18.42
C ASN A 135 7.53 -45.87 -18.10
N GLU A 136 7.15 -44.75 -17.48
CA GLU A 136 5.75 -44.41 -17.22
C GLU A 136 5.01 -43.86 -18.44
N LEU A 137 5.73 -43.19 -19.36
CA LEU A 137 5.15 -42.46 -20.48
C LEU A 137 5.14 -43.26 -21.78
N ASP A 138 6.19 -44.06 -21.98
CA ASP A 138 6.41 -44.93 -23.12
C ASP A 138 5.43 -46.11 -23.10
N LYS A 139 4.50 -46.13 -24.06
CA LYS A 139 3.47 -47.17 -24.19
C LYS A 139 3.75 -48.13 -25.32
N ASP A 140 4.56 -47.74 -26.29
CA ASP A 140 4.93 -48.56 -27.44
C ASP A 140 6.27 -49.30 -27.23
N GLY A 141 7.00 -48.99 -26.16
CA GLY A 141 8.24 -49.63 -25.74
C GLY A 141 9.47 -49.16 -26.51
N ASP A 142 9.40 -48.01 -27.19
CA ASP A 142 10.46 -47.51 -28.08
C ASP A 142 11.56 -46.71 -27.34
N LYS A 143 11.47 -46.62 -26.01
CA LYS A 143 12.38 -45.88 -25.10
C LYS A 143 12.46 -44.38 -25.39
N SER A 144 11.50 -43.84 -26.12
CA SER A 144 11.37 -42.43 -26.42
C SER A 144 9.96 -41.98 -26.07
N ILE A 145 9.73 -40.67 -26.00
CA ILE A 145 8.39 -40.13 -25.75
C ILE A 145 7.92 -39.44 -27.03
N THR A 146 6.90 -39.99 -27.66
CA THR A 146 6.28 -39.37 -28.83
C THR A 146 5.38 -38.20 -28.43
N PHE A 147 5.07 -37.31 -29.39
CA PHE A 147 4.16 -36.18 -29.14
C PHE A 147 2.76 -36.62 -28.65
N GLU A 148 2.26 -37.77 -29.13
CA GLU A 148 0.96 -38.30 -28.72
C GLU A 148 0.97 -38.78 -27.26
N GLU A 149 2.04 -39.45 -26.83
CA GLU A 149 2.23 -39.90 -25.45
C GLU A 149 2.39 -38.71 -24.51
N PHE A 150 3.16 -37.71 -24.92
CA PHE A 150 3.31 -36.45 -24.20
C PHE A 150 1.97 -35.74 -24.00
N CYS A 151 1.14 -35.66 -25.05
CA CYS A 151 -0.20 -35.07 -24.97
C CYS A 151 -1.13 -35.84 -24.03
N LYS A 152 -1.09 -37.18 -24.07
CA LYS A 152 -1.94 -38.06 -23.24
C LYS A 152 -1.62 -37.93 -21.76
N THR A 153 -0.35 -37.78 -21.41
CA THR A 153 0.07 -37.59 -20.01
C THR A 153 -0.35 -36.23 -19.47
N LEU A 154 -0.23 -35.19 -20.30
CA LEU A 154 -0.61 -33.83 -19.91
C LEU A 154 -2.12 -33.57 -20.00
N GLU A 155 -2.93 -34.55 -20.41
CA GLU A 155 -4.39 -34.42 -20.54
C GLU A 155 -5.06 -33.98 -19.22
N ARG A 156 -4.57 -34.49 -18.08
CA ARG A 156 -5.08 -34.14 -16.74
C ARG A 156 -4.59 -32.77 -16.24
N ILE A 157 -3.63 -32.16 -16.93
CA ILE A 157 -3.04 -30.88 -16.56
C ILE A 157 -3.64 -29.77 -17.43
N ASP A 158 -4.12 -28.71 -16.79
CA ASP A 158 -4.56 -27.49 -17.48
C ASP A 158 -3.35 -26.70 -18.01
N ALA A 159 -2.76 -27.19 -19.11
CA ALA A 159 -1.68 -26.53 -19.82
C ALA A 159 -2.09 -25.14 -20.33
N ASP A 160 -3.39 -24.91 -20.57
CA ASP A 160 -3.89 -23.64 -21.06
C ASP A 160 -3.76 -22.52 -20.03
N ASP A 161 -4.07 -22.80 -18.76
CA ASP A 161 -3.91 -21.81 -17.68
C ASP A 161 -2.44 -21.66 -17.29
N LYS A 162 -1.67 -22.76 -17.19
CA LYS A 162 -0.26 -22.75 -16.77
C LYS A 162 0.68 -22.06 -17.77
N MET A 163 0.45 -22.21 -19.07
CA MET A 163 1.28 -21.58 -20.11
C MET A 163 0.75 -20.22 -20.57
N SER A 164 -0.35 -19.74 -20.00
CA SER A 164 -0.88 -18.43 -20.40
C SER A 164 -0.12 -17.29 -19.73
N MET A 165 0.37 -16.35 -20.54
CA MET A 165 0.86 -15.08 -20.05
C MET A 165 -0.30 -14.29 -19.47
N LYS A 166 -0.31 -14.13 -18.15
CA LYS A 166 -1.16 -13.15 -17.49
C LYS A 166 -0.59 -11.78 -17.83
N PHE A 167 -1.22 -11.08 -18.77
CA PHE A 167 -1.07 -9.64 -18.88
C PHE A 167 -1.57 -9.05 -17.57
N LEU A 168 -0.65 -8.86 -16.63
CA LEU A 168 -0.88 -8.16 -15.37
C LEU A 168 -1.38 -6.77 -15.75
N ASN A 169 -2.69 -6.58 -15.69
CA ASN A 169 -3.23 -5.26 -15.43
C ASN A 169 -2.98 -5.03 -13.94
N LYS A 170 -1.80 -4.50 -13.59
CA LYS A 170 -1.49 -3.89 -12.29
C LYS A 170 -2.30 -2.61 -12.11
N SER A 171 -3.62 -2.75 -12.12
CA SER A 171 -4.55 -1.77 -11.56
C SER A 171 -5.17 -2.42 -10.32
N SER A 172 -4.33 -2.70 -9.33
CA SER A 172 -4.69 -3.49 -8.14
C SER A 172 -5.40 -2.70 -7.05
N TYR A 173 -5.70 -1.41 -7.26
CA TYR A 173 -6.17 -0.53 -6.18
C TYR A 173 -7.58 0.05 -6.39
N LEU A 174 -8.25 -0.30 -7.50
CA LEU A 174 -9.62 0.16 -7.81
C LEU A 174 -10.57 -0.97 -8.27
N MET A 175 -10.29 -2.24 -7.93
CA MET A 175 -11.10 -3.37 -8.41
C MET A 175 -12.15 -3.83 -7.39
N GLY A 176 -13.37 -4.03 -7.89
CA GLY A 176 -14.49 -4.58 -7.14
C GLY A 176 -14.27 -6.03 -6.65
N PRO A 177 -15.20 -6.54 -5.82
CA PRO A 177 -15.00 -7.73 -4.97
C PRO A 177 -14.67 -9.04 -5.71
N LYS A 178 -15.00 -9.16 -7.01
CA LYS A 178 -14.77 -10.38 -7.80
C LYS A 178 -13.31 -10.64 -8.24
N LYS A 179 -12.39 -9.66 -8.11
CA LYS A 179 -10.97 -9.82 -8.52
C LYS A 179 -9.97 -9.94 -7.35
N GLN A 180 -10.45 -9.92 -6.11
CA GLN A 180 -9.60 -10.17 -4.93
C GLN A 180 -9.13 -11.62 -4.78
N GLN A 181 -9.67 -12.56 -5.58
CA GLN A 181 -9.31 -13.98 -5.55
C GLN A 181 -7.95 -14.32 -6.21
N GLU A 182 -7.33 -13.41 -6.97
CA GLU A 182 -6.03 -13.65 -7.64
C GLU A 182 -4.81 -13.13 -6.85
N LEU A 183 -5.01 -12.49 -5.69
CA LEU A 183 -3.93 -11.96 -4.86
C LEU A 183 -3.37 -13.03 -3.92
N SER A 184 -2.05 -13.03 -3.71
CA SER A 184 -1.42 -13.88 -2.69
C SER A 184 -2.07 -13.63 -1.32
N THR A 185 -2.19 -14.69 -0.51
CA THR A 185 -2.78 -14.57 0.85
C THR A 185 -2.07 -13.51 1.67
N MET A 186 -0.75 -13.39 1.51
CA MET A 186 0.07 -12.36 2.16
C MET A 186 -0.33 -10.95 1.71
N ARG A 187 -0.42 -10.70 0.40
CA ARG A 187 -0.82 -9.39 -0.10
C ARG A 187 -2.23 -8.99 0.31
N ARG A 188 -3.13 -9.96 0.45
CA ARG A 188 -4.49 -9.73 0.94
C ARG A 188 -4.56 -9.42 2.44
N LEU A 189 -3.68 -9.99 3.26
CA LEU A 189 -3.70 -9.81 4.72
C LEU A 189 -2.87 -8.62 5.20
N PHE A 190 -1.74 -8.36 4.54
CA PHE A 190 -0.74 -7.38 4.95
C PHE A 190 -0.66 -6.16 4.02
N GLY A 191 -1.22 -6.26 2.80
CA GLY A 191 -1.12 -5.21 1.80
C GLY A 191 0.25 -5.10 1.13
N PHE A 192 1.17 -6.03 1.36
CA PHE A 192 2.52 -6.10 0.75
C PHE A 192 2.94 -7.57 0.53
N GLU A 193 4.03 -7.79 -0.20
CA GLU A 193 4.63 -9.12 -0.43
C GLU A 193 6.09 -9.16 0.06
N MET A 194 6.64 -10.33 0.37
CA MET A 194 8.05 -10.44 0.80
C MET A 194 9.04 -9.89 -0.24
N VAL A 195 8.69 -9.99 -1.53
CA VAL A 195 9.47 -9.40 -2.63
C VAL A 195 9.61 -7.88 -2.54
N ASP A 196 8.70 -7.21 -1.82
CA ASP A 196 8.77 -5.76 -1.62
C ASP A 196 9.92 -5.38 -0.65
N PHE A 197 10.40 -6.31 0.18
CA PHE A 197 11.51 -6.09 1.13
C PHE A 197 12.85 -6.63 0.64
N GLN A 198 12.88 -7.34 -0.50
CA GLN A 198 14.12 -7.95 -1.02
C GLN A 198 15.11 -6.94 -1.60
N SER A 199 14.65 -5.74 -1.97
CA SER A 199 15.53 -4.69 -2.47
C SER A 199 15.11 -3.31 -1.98
N TRP A 200 16.08 -2.40 -1.83
CA TRP A 200 15.81 -1.00 -1.49
C TRP A 200 14.86 -0.34 -2.50
N SER A 201 15.02 -0.62 -3.80
CA SER A 201 14.13 -0.09 -4.84
C SER A 201 12.68 -0.55 -4.67
N SER A 202 12.47 -1.82 -4.34
CA SER A 202 11.14 -2.37 -4.09
C SER A 202 10.51 -1.75 -2.83
N PHE A 203 11.31 -1.60 -1.77
CA PHE A 203 10.84 -1.01 -0.52
C PHE A 203 10.45 0.46 -0.70
N VAL A 204 11.27 1.25 -1.39
CA VAL A 204 10.97 2.66 -1.72
C VAL A 204 9.70 2.76 -2.57
N LYS A 205 9.49 1.84 -3.52
CA LYS A 205 8.25 1.78 -4.32
C LYS A 205 7.03 1.46 -3.45
N LEU A 206 7.15 0.52 -2.51
CA LEU A 206 6.08 0.18 -1.57
C LEU A 206 5.72 1.39 -0.69
N MET A 207 6.73 2.04 -0.10
CA MET A 207 6.56 3.14 0.84
C MET A 207 6.06 4.44 0.19
N ASN A 208 6.34 4.65 -1.10
CA ASN A 208 5.85 5.80 -1.86
C ASN A 208 4.63 5.49 -2.72
N ARG A 209 3.99 4.32 -2.57
CA ARG A 209 2.75 4.01 -3.28
C ARG A 209 1.66 5.03 -2.90
N PRO A 210 0.77 5.41 -3.84
CA PRO A 210 -0.28 6.37 -3.57
C PRO A 210 -1.38 5.79 -2.66
N GLU A 211 -1.76 6.56 -1.64
CA GLU A 211 -2.84 6.25 -0.71
C GLU A 211 -3.81 7.43 -0.60
N ASP A 212 -5.07 7.15 -0.23
CA ASP A 212 -6.09 8.19 -0.05
C ASP A 212 -5.71 9.10 1.15
N PRO A 213 -5.82 10.43 1.02
CA PRO A 213 -5.39 11.38 2.05
C PRO A 213 -6.40 11.57 3.21
N SER A 214 -7.62 11.03 3.11
CA SER A 214 -8.73 11.42 4.00
C SER A 214 -8.53 10.98 5.46
N SER A 215 -8.03 9.76 5.70
CA SER A 215 -7.77 9.29 7.06
C SER A 215 -6.71 10.12 7.79
N LEU A 216 -5.65 10.55 7.09
CA LEU A 216 -4.61 11.40 7.66
C LEU A 216 -5.13 12.81 8.02
N ALA A 217 -6.06 13.34 7.22
CA ALA A 217 -6.73 14.59 7.56
C ALA A 217 -7.66 14.45 8.79
N ALA A 218 -8.33 13.30 8.95
CA ALA A 218 -9.11 13.01 10.15
C ALA A 218 -8.23 13.05 11.41
N PHE A 219 -7.08 12.37 11.37
CA PHE A 219 -6.09 12.40 12.45
C PHE A 219 -5.62 13.82 12.74
N ARG A 220 -5.24 14.58 11.71
CA ARG A 220 -4.80 15.98 11.84
C ARG A 220 -5.81 16.84 12.58
N ILE A 221 -7.09 16.76 12.18
CA ILE A 221 -8.18 17.54 12.77
C ILE A 221 -8.41 17.12 14.22
N LEU A 222 -8.53 15.81 14.50
CA LEU A 222 -8.80 15.30 15.84
C LEU A 222 -7.63 15.62 16.80
N PHE A 223 -6.39 15.37 16.38
CA PHE A 223 -5.21 15.69 17.17
C PHE A 223 -5.13 17.19 17.46
N GLY A 224 -5.31 18.04 16.44
CA GLY A 224 -5.28 19.48 16.62
C GLY A 224 -6.35 19.99 17.58
N ILE A 225 -7.59 19.47 17.51
CA ILE A 225 -8.67 19.80 18.46
C ILE A 225 -8.29 19.39 19.88
N LEU A 226 -7.74 18.19 20.07
CA LEU A 226 -7.33 17.73 21.39
C LEU A 226 -6.18 18.59 21.94
N MET A 227 -5.22 19.00 21.11
CA MET A 227 -4.16 19.92 21.55
C MET A 227 -4.70 21.31 21.88
N MET A 228 -5.72 21.79 21.17
CA MET A 228 -6.40 23.05 21.54
C MET A 228 -7.08 22.98 22.91
N LEU A 229 -7.48 21.79 23.38
CA LEU A 229 -8.02 21.59 24.73
C LEU A 229 -6.92 21.35 25.77
N ASP A 230 -5.92 20.54 25.41
CA ASP A 230 -4.77 20.17 26.27
C ASP A 230 -3.94 21.39 26.67
N ILE A 231 -3.69 22.32 25.74
CA ILE A 231 -2.84 23.49 25.99
C ILE A 231 -3.40 24.38 27.13
N PRO A 232 -4.67 24.83 27.09
CA PRO A 232 -5.27 25.58 28.20
C PRO A 232 -5.40 24.79 29.50
N GLN A 233 -5.85 23.54 29.45
CA GLN A 233 -6.24 22.78 30.65
C GLN A 233 -5.08 22.06 31.32
N GLU A 234 -4.33 21.26 30.57
CA GLU A 234 -3.35 20.31 31.11
C GLU A 234 -1.92 20.83 31.03
N ARG A 235 -1.60 21.71 30.07
CA ARG A 235 -0.26 22.31 29.93
C ARG A 235 -0.12 23.63 30.65
N GLY A 236 -1.14 24.05 31.37
CA GLY A 236 -1.02 25.15 32.32
C GLY A 236 -1.07 26.54 31.68
N MET A 237 -1.49 26.71 30.42
CA MET A 237 -1.69 28.05 29.86
C MET A 237 -2.69 28.88 30.69
N SER A 238 -3.73 28.24 31.25
CA SER A 238 -4.71 28.91 32.12
C SER A 238 -4.18 29.27 33.51
N HIS A 239 -3.08 28.65 33.95
CA HIS A 239 -2.48 28.81 35.27
C HIS A 239 -1.01 29.24 35.14
N ALA A 240 -0.63 29.87 34.03
CA ALA A 240 0.76 30.17 33.70
C ALA A 240 1.39 31.16 34.69
N ASP A 241 0.56 32.02 35.29
CA ASP A 241 0.91 32.94 36.37
C ASP A 241 1.32 32.21 37.67
N LEU A 242 0.72 31.05 37.95
CA LEU A 242 1.10 30.19 39.08
C LEU A 242 2.40 29.41 38.81
N TYR A 243 2.60 28.95 37.56
CA TYR A 243 3.78 28.18 37.17
C TYR A 243 5.04 29.01 36.98
N TYR A 244 4.89 30.27 36.55
CA TYR A 244 6.00 31.18 36.30
C TYR A 244 5.83 32.47 37.13
N PRO A 245 5.91 32.39 38.47
CA PRO A 245 5.76 33.57 39.32
C PRO A 245 6.87 34.59 39.03
N ASN A 246 6.54 35.87 39.16
CA ASN A 246 7.48 36.98 38.95
C ASN A 246 8.49 37.16 40.09
N GLU A 247 8.37 36.39 41.18
CA GLU A 247 9.29 36.39 42.32
C GLU A 247 10.21 35.16 42.27
N ASP A 248 11.43 35.29 42.80
CA ASP A 248 12.50 34.27 42.83
C ASP A 248 12.16 33.04 43.70
N ARG A 249 11.07 32.34 43.40
CA ARG A 249 10.77 31.02 43.93
C ARG A 249 11.32 29.98 42.98
N GLU A 250 12.64 29.87 42.97
CA GLU A 250 13.42 28.90 42.21
C GLU A 250 13.22 27.48 42.78
N CYS A 251 12.10 26.84 42.43
CA CYS A 251 11.98 25.38 42.52
C CYS A 251 11.62 24.84 41.14
N GLN A 252 12.49 25.09 40.17
CA GLN A 252 12.40 24.49 38.84
C GLN A 252 13.52 23.47 38.67
N PHE A 253 13.19 22.33 38.08
CA PHE A 253 14.14 21.27 37.79
C PHE A 253 14.32 21.19 36.28
N PRO A 254 15.07 22.11 35.64
CA PRO A 254 15.24 22.07 34.19
C PRO A 254 15.98 20.80 33.79
N LEU A 255 15.56 20.19 32.67
CA LEU A 255 16.30 19.06 32.11
C LEU A 255 17.67 19.51 31.57
N PHE A 256 17.72 20.75 31.06
CA PHE A 256 18.92 21.39 30.54
C PHE A 256 19.16 22.72 31.23
N ASN A 257 20.28 22.87 31.92
CA ASN A 257 20.59 24.09 32.70
C ASN A 257 20.72 25.37 31.85
N PHE A 258 20.90 25.25 30.52
CA PHE A 258 20.94 26.41 29.62
C PHE A 258 19.54 26.89 29.20
N LEU A 259 18.50 26.10 29.47
CA LEU A 259 17.13 26.41 29.09
C LEU A 259 16.39 26.97 30.30
N ALA A 260 16.14 28.27 30.29
CA ALA A 260 15.38 28.96 31.34
C ALA A 260 14.03 29.43 30.78
N PRO A 261 12.98 29.49 31.62
CA PRO A 261 11.73 30.12 31.23
C PRO A 261 11.94 31.62 31.04
N PHE A 262 11.12 32.22 30.17
CA PHE A 262 10.99 33.68 30.14
C PHE A 262 10.12 34.17 31.31
N ARG A 263 10.03 35.49 31.48
CA ARG A 263 9.06 36.11 32.40
C ARG A 263 7.64 35.63 32.08
N ALA A 264 6.77 35.59 33.10
CA ALA A 264 5.40 35.09 33.01
C ALA A 264 4.63 35.62 31.78
N GLU A 265 4.72 36.93 31.54
CA GLU A 265 4.07 37.64 30.43
C GLU A 265 4.45 37.04 29.06
N TYR A 266 5.73 36.74 28.86
CA TYR A 266 6.23 36.14 27.63
C TYR A 266 5.89 34.65 27.52
N MET A 267 5.83 33.94 28.65
CA MET A 267 5.40 32.54 28.67
C MET A 267 3.94 32.42 28.17
N VAL A 268 3.04 33.30 28.60
CA VAL A 268 1.66 33.35 28.09
C VAL A 268 1.62 33.56 26.57
N VAL A 269 2.48 34.44 26.04
CA VAL A 269 2.60 34.66 24.59
C VAL A 269 3.08 33.38 23.88
N ILE A 270 4.05 32.65 24.44
CA ILE A 270 4.53 31.38 23.88
C ILE A 270 3.42 30.32 23.86
N TYR A 271 2.65 30.19 24.94
CA TYR A 271 1.47 29.31 24.97
C TYR A 271 0.43 29.70 23.93
N PHE A 272 0.17 30.99 23.76
CA PHE A 272 -0.77 31.48 22.74
C PHE A 272 -0.28 31.17 21.32
N ILE A 273 1.02 31.34 21.04
CA ILE A 273 1.63 30.95 19.76
C ILE A 273 1.48 29.43 19.53
N MET A 274 1.73 28.61 20.55
CA MET A 274 1.52 27.16 20.49
C MET A 274 0.06 26.83 20.17
N PHE A 275 -0.89 27.49 20.83
CA PHE A 275 -2.32 27.33 20.60
C PHE A 275 -2.73 27.72 19.16
N LEU A 276 -2.22 28.84 18.64
CA LEU A 276 -2.44 29.23 17.24
C LEU A 276 -1.85 28.21 16.27
N GLY A 277 -0.69 27.61 16.60
CA GLY A 277 -0.12 26.49 15.86
C GLY A 277 -1.09 25.29 15.81
N ALA A 278 -1.68 24.91 16.95
CA ALA A 278 -2.68 23.83 17.01
C ALA A 278 -3.94 24.14 16.20
N VAL A 279 -4.45 25.38 16.27
CA VAL A 279 -5.57 25.85 15.42
C VAL A 279 -5.22 25.74 13.94
N GLY A 280 -4.03 26.20 13.55
CA GLY A 280 -3.52 26.12 12.18
C GLY A 280 -3.40 24.68 11.67
N ILE A 281 -2.95 23.74 12.52
CA ILE A 281 -2.92 22.30 12.23
C ILE A 281 -4.34 21.78 11.98
N THR A 282 -5.29 22.06 12.88
CA THR A 282 -6.69 21.61 12.77
C THR A 282 -7.29 22.03 11.43
N LEU A 283 -7.21 23.33 11.12
CA LEU A 283 -7.75 23.92 9.91
C LEU A 283 -6.97 23.55 8.64
N GLY A 284 -5.71 23.11 8.78
CA GLY A 284 -4.79 22.96 7.66
C GLY A 284 -4.51 24.32 6.99
N LEU A 285 -4.33 25.38 7.79
CA LEU A 285 -3.97 26.72 7.36
C LEU A 285 -2.46 26.91 7.58
N PHE A 286 -1.74 27.29 6.52
CA PHE A 286 -0.27 27.34 6.48
C PHE A 286 0.34 26.10 7.15
N TYR A 287 -0.18 24.93 6.82
CA TYR A 287 -0.08 23.72 7.66
C TYR A 287 1.35 23.40 8.12
N ARG A 288 2.33 23.47 7.20
CA ARG A 288 3.73 23.19 7.51
C ARG A 288 4.30 24.19 8.52
N CYS A 289 4.00 25.48 8.35
CA CYS A 289 4.42 26.53 9.28
C CYS A 289 3.72 26.35 10.63
N SER A 290 2.42 26.08 10.64
CA SER A 290 1.63 25.82 11.86
C SER A 290 2.16 24.61 12.65
N ALA A 291 2.54 23.53 11.96
CA ALA A 291 3.15 22.36 12.57
C ALA A 291 4.54 22.65 13.17
N ILE A 292 5.38 23.43 12.47
CA ILE A 292 6.70 23.84 12.98
C ILE A 292 6.54 24.74 14.22
N ILE A 293 5.66 25.74 14.15
CA ILE A 293 5.39 26.65 15.26
C ILE A 293 4.96 25.85 16.48
N PHE A 294 3.94 25.00 16.33
CA PHE A 294 3.45 24.13 17.40
C PHE A 294 4.58 23.28 17.99
N ALA A 295 5.34 22.56 17.16
CA ALA A 295 6.38 21.66 17.63
C ALA A 295 7.50 22.39 18.38
N ILE A 296 7.98 23.53 17.87
CA ILE A 296 9.04 24.31 18.53
C ILE A 296 8.56 24.80 19.89
N THR A 297 7.39 25.42 19.97
CA THR A 297 6.86 25.93 21.24
C THR A 297 6.53 24.81 22.22
N TYR A 298 6.02 23.68 21.71
CA TYR A 298 5.69 22.51 22.53
C TYR A 298 6.93 21.91 23.16
N TRP A 299 7.97 21.64 22.36
CA TRP A 299 9.22 21.09 22.86
C TRP A 299 9.95 22.06 23.78
N TYR A 300 9.90 23.37 23.50
CA TYR A 300 10.43 24.37 24.43
C TYR A 300 9.77 24.23 25.82
N ILE A 301 8.43 24.29 25.88
CA ILE A 301 7.69 24.17 27.15
C ILE A 301 7.95 22.82 27.83
N PHE A 302 7.92 21.72 27.08
CA PHE A 302 8.12 20.37 27.61
C PHE A 302 9.52 20.15 28.21
N LEU A 303 10.54 20.85 27.72
CA LEU A 303 11.92 20.71 28.20
C LEU A 303 12.27 21.64 29.37
N LEU A 304 11.42 22.65 29.67
CA LEU A 304 11.66 23.60 30.76
C LEU A 304 11.60 22.99 32.15
N ASP A 305 10.76 21.96 32.36
CA ASP A 305 10.53 21.39 33.68
C ASP A 305 10.47 19.85 33.65
N LYS A 306 11.42 19.23 34.35
CA LYS A 306 11.51 17.77 34.52
C LYS A 306 10.39 17.22 35.40
N THR A 307 9.79 18.01 36.29
CA THR A 307 8.72 17.49 37.17
C THR A 307 7.42 17.24 36.40
N SER A 308 7.23 17.96 35.29
CA SER A 308 6.09 17.81 34.37
C SER A 308 6.28 16.71 33.31
N TRP A 309 7.40 15.98 33.33
CA TRP A 309 7.68 14.93 32.35
C TRP A 309 6.74 13.73 32.50
N ASN A 310 6.07 13.39 31.42
CA ASN A 310 5.24 12.20 31.30
C ASN A 310 5.39 11.62 29.88
N ASN A 311 5.41 10.29 29.76
CA ASN A 311 5.44 9.55 28.50
C ASN A 311 4.30 9.95 27.56
N HIS A 312 3.13 10.32 28.11
CA HIS A 312 1.99 10.78 27.30
C HIS A 312 2.29 12.14 26.63
N SER A 313 2.81 13.10 27.39
CA SER A 313 3.23 14.39 26.89
C SER A 313 4.37 14.27 25.87
N TYR A 314 5.30 13.34 26.11
CA TYR A 314 6.36 13.02 25.14
C TYR A 314 5.78 12.50 23.81
N LEU A 315 4.79 11.60 23.87
CA LEU A 315 4.10 11.11 22.68
C LEU A 315 3.45 12.24 21.87
N TYR A 316 2.79 13.21 22.50
CA TYR A 316 2.16 14.32 21.77
C TYR A 316 3.22 15.19 21.07
N GLY A 317 4.37 15.42 21.71
CA GLY A 317 5.50 16.09 21.10
C GLY A 317 6.04 15.35 19.88
N LEU A 318 6.14 14.02 19.95
CA LEU A 318 6.52 13.18 18.81
C LEU A 318 5.49 13.23 17.68
N LEU A 319 4.20 13.13 17.98
CA LEU A 319 3.13 13.24 16.98
C LEU A 319 3.10 14.63 16.33
N GLY A 320 3.25 15.68 17.13
CA GLY A 320 3.38 17.07 16.66
C GLY A 320 4.59 17.27 15.75
N PHE A 321 5.74 16.70 16.12
CA PHE A 321 6.95 16.73 15.31
C PHE A 321 6.78 15.96 13.99
N GLN A 322 6.17 14.77 14.03
CA GLN A 322 5.90 13.97 12.83
C GLN A 322 4.98 14.69 11.83
N LEU A 323 3.99 15.46 12.32
CA LEU A 323 3.13 16.29 11.45
C LEU A 323 3.91 17.33 10.64
N ILE A 324 5.13 17.73 11.05
CA ILE A 324 5.99 18.59 10.22
C ILE A 324 6.31 17.93 8.89
N PHE A 325 6.44 16.60 8.86
CA PHE A 325 6.85 15.82 7.68
C PHE A 325 5.66 15.25 6.91
N PHE A 326 4.53 15.01 7.57
CA PHE A 326 3.37 14.41 6.93
C PHE A 326 2.64 15.31 5.92
N ASP A 327 2.04 14.71 4.90
CA ASP A 327 1.21 15.38 3.89
C ASP A 327 -0.28 15.49 4.34
N ALA A 328 -0.53 15.75 5.63
CA ALA A 328 -1.90 15.76 6.19
C ALA A 328 -2.78 16.93 5.71
N HIS A 329 -2.19 17.88 4.98
CA HIS A 329 -2.87 19.03 4.38
C HIS A 329 -3.44 18.74 2.99
N HIS A 330 -3.28 17.53 2.45
CA HIS A 330 -3.81 17.18 1.12
C HIS A 330 -5.33 16.95 1.11
N TYR A 331 -5.99 16.84 2.27
CA TYR A 331 -7.45 16.69 2.37
C TYR A 331 -8.02 17.60 3.46
N TRP A 332 -9.21 18.16 3.20
CA TRP A 332 -9.93 19.09 4.08
C TRP A 332 -9.04 20.15 4.74
N SER A 333 -8.20 20.82 3.95
CA SER A 333 -7.34 21.92 4.41
C SER A 333 -7.79 23.25 3.80
N ILE A 334 -7.67 24.33 4.57
CA ILE A 334 -7.87 25.68 4.04
C ILE A 334 -6.81 25.99 2.97
N ASP A 335 -5.58 25.49 3.13
CA ASP A 335 -4.50 25.65 2.15
C ASP A 335 -4.89 25.13 0.77
N GLY A 336 -5.45 23.92 0.69
CA GLY A 336 -5.91 23.34 -0.56
C GLY A 336 -7.16 24.02 -1.13
N LEU A 337 -8.02 24.56 -0.25
CA LEU A 337 -9.25 25.25 -0.63
C LEU A 337 -8.98 26.64 -1.23
N LEU A 338 -8.14 27.45 -0.59
CA LEU A 338 -7.97 28.88 -0.91
C LEU A 338 -6.71 29.17 -1.73
N PHE A 339 -5.57 28.57 -1.39
CA PHE A 339 -4.27 29.01 -1.91
C PHE A 339 -3.65 28.05 -2.94
N ARG A 340 -3.83 26.73 -2.77
CA ARG A 340 -3.10 25.71 -3.52
C ARG A 340 -4.02 24.60 -4.03
N LYS A 341 -4.72 24.85 -5.15
CA LYS A 341 -5.64 23.87 -5.74
C LYS A 341 -4.99 22.52 -6.13
N LYS A 342 -3.68 22.48 -6.39
CA LYS A 342 -2.94 21.26 -6.78
C LYS A 342 -2.75 20.24 -5.65
N ILE A 343 -2.69 20.69 -4.39
CA ILE A 343 -2.57 19.79 -3.23
C ILE A 343 -3.93 19.29 -2.76
N ARG A 344 -5.01 19.91 -3.24
CA ARG A 344 -6.35 19.60 -2.80
C ARG A 344 -6.74 18.23 -3.33
N ASN A 345 -7.07 17.35 -2.39
CA ASN A 345 -7.49 15.99 -2.66
C ASN A 345 -6.44 15.18 -3.44
N SER A 346 -5.15 15.47 -3.29
CA SER A 346 -4.07 14.69 -3.91
C SER A 346 -3.65 13.50 -3.04
N HIS A 347 -3.19 12.42 -3.66
CA HIS A 347 -2.69 11.24 -2.95
C HIS A 347 -1.56 11.59 -1.96
N VAL A 348 -1.37 10.73 -0.97
CA VAL A 348 -0.23 10.77 -0.04
C VAL A 348 0.53 9.46 -0.09
N PRO A 349 1.86 9.46 0.06
CA PRO A 349 2.64 8.24 0.05
C PRO A 349 2.41 7.42 1.34
N LEU A 350 2.37 6.09 1.20
CA LEU A 350 2.08 5.13 2.28
C LEU A 350 2.91 5.35 3.55
N TRP A 351 4.17 5.79 3.43
CA TRP A 351 5.05 5.97 4.58
C TRP A 351 4.49 6.92 5.65
N ASN A 352 3.63 7.88 5.29
CA ASN A 352 2.92 8.75 6.23
C ASN A 352 2.12 7.92 7.24
N TYR A 353 1.35 6.96 6.72
CA TYR A 353 0.54 6.06 7.55
C TYR A 353 1.41 5.05 8.29
N THR A 354 2.44 4.51 7.64
CA THR A 354 3.33 3.52 8.26
C THR A 354 4.03 4.11 9.48
N LEU A 355 4.59 5.33 9.38
CA LEU A 355 5.29 5.96 10.48
C LEU A 355 4.34 6.27 11.64
N LEU A 356 3.15 6.82 11.36
CA LEU A 356 2.15 7.13 12.38
C LEU A 356 1.64 5.87 13.09
N ARG A 357 1.30 4.81 12.34
CA ARG A 357 0.87 3.53 12.92
C ARG A 357 1.97 2.87 13.73
N TYR A 358 3.21 2.95 13.27
CA TYR A 358 4.36 2.42 14.00
C TYR A 358 4.59 3.18 15.32
N GLN A 359 4.47 4.52 15.32
CA GLN A 359 4.56 5.31 16.54
C GLN A 359 3.52 4.88 17.58
N ILE A 360 2.27 4.66 17.15
CA ILE A 360 1.19 4.20 18.04
C ILE A 360 1.45 2.76 18.52
N PHE A 361 1.94 1.89 17.63
CA PHE A 361 2.32 0.52 17.98
C PHE A 361 3.40 0.47 19.06
N LEU A 362 4.43 1.31 18.95
CA LEU A 362 5.51 1.36 19.93
C LEU A 362 5.01 1.69 21.34
N VAL A 363 4.04 2.59 21.46
CA VAL A 363 3.46 2.96 22.77
C VAL A 363 2.85 1.73 23.44
N TYR A 364 2.01 0.97 22.73
CA TYR A 364 1.41 -0.24 23.28
C TYR A 364 2.47 -1.30 23.57
N PHE A 365 3.32 -1.60 22.58
CA PHE A 365 4.27 -2.70 22.71
C PHE A 365 5.28 -2.47 23.84
N ILE A 366 5.82 -1.27 23.98
CA ILE A 366 6.74 -0.92 25.07
C ILE A 366 6.02 -0.92 26.42
N ALA A 367 4.77 -0.44 26.49
CA ALA A 367 3.97 -0.54 27.70
C ALA A 367 3.73 -2.00 28.11
N GLY A 368 3.48 -2.89 27.15
CA GLY A 368 3.33 -4.32 27.36
C GLY A 368 4.63 -4.97 27.85
N LEU A 369 5.77 -4.62 27.25
CA LEU A 369 7.09 -5.07 27.73
C LEU A 369 7.37 -4.61 29.15
N LYS A 370 6.98 -3.38 29.53
CA LYS A 370 7.15 -2.90 30.92
C LYS A 370 6.27 -3.69 31.91
N LYS A 371 5.10 -4.16 31.48
CA LYS A 371 4.17 -4.97 32.28
C LYS A 371 4.61 -6.44 32.45
N THR A 372 5.71 -6.88 31.83
CA THR A 372 6.26 -8.23 32.10
C THR A 372 7.08 -8.29 33.38
N GLU A 373 7.38 -7.15 34.00
CA GLU A 373 8.10 -7.10 35.27
C GLU A 373 7.30 -7.74 36.39
N TRP A 374 8.03 -8.27 37.37
CA TRP A 374 7.46 -9.05 38.48
C TRP A 374 6.40 -8.28 39.27
N ASP A 375 6.56 -6.97 39.45
CA ASP A 375 5.60 -6.16 40.21
C ASP A 375 4.22 -6.10 39.54
N TRP A 376 4.16 -6.18 38.21
CA TRP A 376 2.90 -6.25 37.48
C TRP A 376 2.39 -7.70 37.42
N VAL A 377 3.23 -8.66 37.04
CA VAL A 377 2.81 -10.05 36.87
C VAL A 377 2.33 -10.69 38.17
N ALA A 378 2.96 -10.34 39.31
CA ALA A 378 2.57 -10.82 40.63
C ALA A 378 1.36 -10.09 41.22
N GLY A 379 0.85 -9.04 40.57
CA GLY A 379 -0.34 -8.32 41.02
C GLY A 379 -0.11 -7.27 42.12
N TYR A 380 1.14 -6.89 42.38
CA TYR A 380 1.47 -5.90 43.43
C TYR A 380 1.18 -4.46 42.98
N SER A 381 1.27 -4.18 41.69
CA SER A 381 0.96 -2.85 41.14
C SER A 381 -0.55 -2.63 41.11
N MET A 382 -1.08 -1.54 41.66
CA MET A 382 -2.52 -1.24 41.53
C MET A 382 -3.45 -2.36 42.07
N ASP A 383 -3.08 -2.95 43.21
CA ASP A 383 -3.77 -4.08 43.87
C ASP A 383 -5.29 -3.88 44.11
N SER A 384 -5.67 -2.65 44.42
CA SER A 384 -7.03 -2.22 44.75
C SER A 384 -7.84 -1.79 43.53
N LEU A 385 -7.28 -1.86 42.32
CA LEU A 385 -7.95 -1.33 41.13
C LEU A 385 -9.21 -2.13 40.74
N GLY A 386 -9.30 -3.40 41.15
CA GLY A 386 -10.52 -4.21 41.01
C GLY A 386 -11.73 -3.65 41.79
N ASP A 387 -11.48 -2.83 42.81
CA ASP A 387 -12.52 -2.13 43.59
C ASP A 387 -13.14 -0.93 42.86
N HIS A 388 -12.61 -0.55 41.70
CA HIS A 388 -13.19 0.53 40.90
C HIS A 388 -14.56 0.16 40.30
N TRP A 389 -15.50 1.13 40.29
CA TRP A 389 -16.89 0.94 39.85
C TRP A 389 -17.01 0.43 38.40
N VAL A 390 -16.04 0.75 37.55
CA VAL A 390 -15.97 0.30 36.15
C VAL A 390 -16.00 -1.23 36.05
N PHE A 391 -15.49 -1.94 37.06
CA PHE A 391 -15.52 -3.40 37.11
C PHE A 391 -16.78 -3.99 37.77
N SER A 392 -17.72 -3.16 38.24
CA SER A 392 -18.95 -3.61 38.89
C SER A 392 -19.74 -4.67 38.10
N PRO A 393 -19.83 -4.63 36.75
CA PRO A 393 -20.50 -5.69 35.99
C PRO A 393 -19.87 -7.09 36.20
N PHE A 394 -18.55 -7.16 36.34
CA PHE A 394 -17.81 -8.42 36.53
C PHE A 394 -17.97 -9.00 37.93
N ARG A 395 -18.32 -8.17 38.93
CA ARG A 395 -18.53 -8.61 40.32
C ARG A 395 -19.73 -9.54 40.51
N THR A 396 -20.62 -9.61 39.52
CA THR A 396 -21.74 -10.55 39.53
C THR A 396 -21.29 -12.00 39.41
N PHE A 397 -20.08 -12.27 38.88
CA PHE A 397 -19.54 -13.61 38.66
C PHE A 397 -18.06 -13.80 39.03
N MET A 398 -17.33 -12.75 39.41
CA MET A 398 -15.92 -12.83 39.85
C MET A 398 -15.71 -12.12 41.19
N THR A 399 -14.76 -12.62 42.00
CA THR A 399 -14.31 -11.92 43.21
C THR A 399 -13.43 -10.72 42.85
N ILE A 400 -13.27 -9.77 43.77
CA ILE A 400 -12.39 -8.59 43.57
C ILE A 400 -10.95 -9.04 43.27
N GLU A 401 -10.42 -10.02 44.01
CA GLU A 401 -9.07 -10.57 43.77
C GLU A 401 -8.94 -11.17 42.35
N GLN A 402 -9.96 -11.89 41.89
CA GLN A 402 -9.99 -12.43 40.52
C GLN A 402 -10.06 -11.32 39.47
N ILE A 403 -10.83 -10.26 39.71
CA ILE A 403 -10.92 -9.10 38.81
C ILE A 403 -9.57 -8.40 38.74
N THR A 404 -8.96 -8.09 39.89
CA THR A 404 -7.63 -7.47 39.97
C THR A 404 -6.61 -8.33 39.23
N TRP A 405 -6.52 -9.62 39.51
CA TRP A 405 -5.48 -10.43 38.90
C TRP A 405 -5.77 -10.71 37.41
N LEU A 406 -6.96 -11.18 37.05
CA LEU A 406 -7.28 -11.59 35.68
C LEU A 406 -7.52 -10.39 34.75
N LEU A 407 -8.40 -9.45 35.12
CA LEU A 407 -8.82 -8.36 34.23
C LEU A 407 -7.84 -7.19 34.23
N VAL A 408 -7.32 -6.80 35.40
CA VAL A 408 -6.37 -5.67 35.46
C VAL A 408 -4.98 -6.13 35.02
N HIS A 409 -4.42 -7.17 35.65
CA HIS A 409 -3.02 -7.54 35.39
C HIS A 409 -2.84 -8.38 34.14
N VAL A 410 -3.49 -9.55 34.05
CA VAL A 410 -3.31 -10.48 32.93
C VAL A 410 -3.87 -9.90 31.63
N CYS A 411 -5.13 -9.47 31.61
CA CYS A 411 -5.71 -8.87 30.41
C CYS A 411 -5.05 -7.53 30.05
N GLY A 412 -4.67 -6.70 31.03
CA GLY A 412 -3.92 -5.47 30.75
C GLY A 412 -2.56 -5.71 30.09
N LEU A 413 -1.81 -6.72 30.56
CA LEU A 413 -0.54 -7.15 29.95
C LEU A 413 -0.74 -7.67 28.53
N LEU A 414 -1.68 -8.62 28.35
CA LEU A 414 -1.95 -9.21 27.04
C LEU A 414 -2.47 -8.16 26.04
N PHE A 415 -3.30 -7.23 26.51
CA PHE A 415 -3.78 -6.14 25.68
C PHE A 415 -2.60 -5.33 25.14
N ASP A 416 -1.72 -4.79 25.99
CA ASP A 416 -0.63 -3.93 25.52
C ASP A 416 0.38 -4.67 24.63
N LEU A 417 0.69 -5.94 24.92
CA LEU A 417 1.59 -6.74 24.09
C LEU A 417 1.03 -7.04 22.70
N PHE A 418 -0.28 -7.28 22.58
CA PHE A 418 -0.86 -7.83 21.35
C PHE A 418 -1.78 -6.86 20.58
N ILE A 419 -2.32 -5.82 21.20
CA ILE A 419 -3.28 -4.93 20.55
C ILE A 419 -2.68 -4.23 19.34
N GLY A 420 -1.42 -3.80 19.44
CA GLY A 420 -0.68 -3.19 18.34
C GLY A 420 -0.65 -4.11 17.11
N PHE A 421 -0.28 -5.37 17.30
CA PHE A 421 -0.29 -6.38 16.24
C PHE A 421 -1.70 -6.62 15.71
N ALA A 422 -2.70 -6.77 16.59
CA ALA A 422 -4.08 -7.03 16.22
C ALA A 422 -4.71 -5.90 15.38
N LEU A 423 -4.30 -4.65 15.58
CA LEU A 423 -4.73 -3.50 14.77
C LEU A 423 -4.12 -3.51 13.36
N PHE A 424 -2.94 -4.10 13.17
CA PHE A 424 -2.30 -4.17 11.84
C PHE A 424 -2.99 -5.15 10.89
N PHE A 425 -3.42 -6.33 11.35
CA PHE A 425 -4.01 -7.33 10.46
C PHE A 425 -5.47 -7.04 10.13
N ASP A 426 -5.83 -7.03 8.84
CA ASP A 426 -7.19 -6.72 8.37
C ASP A 426 -8.28 -7.63 8.99
N ARG A 427 -7.95 -8.89 9.31
CA ARG A 427 -8.87 -9.86 9.91
C ARG A 427 -9.19 -9.56 11.38
N SER A 428 -8.18 -9.23 12.19
CA SER A 428 -8.35 -8.96 13.63
C SER A 428 -8.70 -7.52 13.93
N ARG A 429 -8.40 -6.60 13.01
CA ARG A 429 -8.53 -5.15 13.21
C ARG A 429 -9.92 -4.72 13.70
N PRO A 430 -11.06 -5.16 13.14
CA PRO A 430 -12.37 -4.72 13.64
C PRO A 430 -12.60 -5.06 15.11
N ILE A 431 -12.18 -6.25 15.53
CA ILE A 431 -12.28 -6.70 16.93
C ILE A 431 -11.32 -5.89 17.81
N ALA A 432 -10.07 -5.73 17.34
CA ALA A 432 -9.05 -4.93 18.03
C ALA A 432 -9.49 -3.48 18.25
N ILE A 433 -10.18 -2.86 17.29
CA ILE A 433 -10.72 -1.50 17.42
C ILE A 433 -11.70 -1.41 18.58
N VAL A 434 -12.62 -2.36 18.70
CA VAL A 434 -13.62 -2.37 19.79
C VAL A 434 -12.93 -2.51 21.15
N PHE A 435 -12.01 -3.46 21.30
CA PHE A 435 -11.25 -3.63 22.54
C PHE A 435 -10.39 -2.41 22.86
N CYS A 436 -9.73 -1.83 21.85
CA CYS A 436 -8.90 -0.65 22.02
C CYS A 436 -9.73 0.56 22.47
N ALA A 437 -10.89 0.78 21.87
CA ALA A 437 -11.79 1.84 22.28
C ALA A 437 -12.35 1.63 23.70
N ALA A 438 -12.74 0.39 24.04
CA ALA A 438 -13.20 0.05 25.37
C ALA A 438 -12.12 0.28 26.43
N PHE A 439 -10.89 -0.17 26.17
CA PHE A 439 -9.74 -0.01 27.07
C PHE A 439 -9.46 1.46 27.38
N HIS A 440 -9.35 2.32 26.35
CA HIS A 440 -9.11 3.75 26.58
C HIS A 440 -10.30 4.46 27.22
N THR A 441 -11.53 4.05 26.89
CA THR A 441 -12.71 4.60 27.56
C THR A 441 -12.70 4.23 29.05
N MET A 442 -12.39 2.98 29.41
CA MET A 442 -12.23 2.57 30.81
C MET A 442 -11.12 3.36 31.51
N ASN A 443 -9.95 3.50 30.88
CA ASN A 443 -8.84 4.28 31.45
C ASN A 443 -9.21 5.74 31.69
N SER A 444 -10.03 6.35 30.82
CA SER A 444 -10.52 7.72 31.02
C SER A 444 -11.42 7.87 32.25
N GLN A 445 -12.06 6.79 32.70
CA GLN A 445 -12.93 6.80 33.88
C GLN A 445 -12.19 6.37 35.15
N MET A 446 -11.17 5.53 35.01
CA MET A 446 -10.41 4.97 36.13
C MET A 446 -9.25 5.86 36.58
N PHE A 447 -8.62 6.56 35.63
CA PHE A 447 -7.38 7.28 35.89
C PHE A 447 -7.50 8.75 35.49
N ASN A 448 -6.96 9.63 36.33
CA ASN A 448 -6.80 11.05 36.03
C ASN A 448 -5.48 11.29 35.27
N ILE A 449 -5.34 10.69 34.08
CA ILE A 449 -4.12 10.75 33.24
C ILE A 449 -4.22 11.79 32.11
N GLY A 450 -5.05 12.81 32.31
CA GLY A 450 -5.27 13.92 31.39
C GLY A 450 -5.80 13.48 30.03
N MET A 451 -5.35 14.15 28.96
CA MET A 451 -5.85 13.97 27.59
C MET A 451 -5.45 12.65 26.91
N PHE A 452 -4.73 11.76 27.59
CA PHE A 452 -4.12 10.58 26.98
C PHE A 452 -5.13 9.59 26.40
N PRO A 453 -6.16 9.16 27.14
CA PRO A 453 -7.11 8.20 26.61
C PRO A 453 -7.86 8.75 25.39
N TYR A 454 -8.21 10.05 25.42
CA TYR A 454 -8.86 10.73 24.30
C TYR A 454 -7.96 10.85 23.07
N THR A 455 -6.67 11.11 23.29
CA THR A 455 -5.68 11.15 22.20
C THR A 455 -5.50 9.77 21.57
N MET A 456 -5.41 8.71 22.39
CA MET A 456 -5.33 7.36 21.87
C MET A 456 -6.60 6.95 21.10
N LEU A 457 -7.79 7.31 21.60
CA LEU A 457 -9.05 7.13 20.87
C LEU A 457 -9.05 7.86 19.52
N ALA A 458 -8.55 9.09 19.48
CA ALA A 458 -8.43 9.87 18.24
C ALA A 458 -7.43 9.27 17.23
N THR A 459 -6.50 8.43 17.67
CA THR A 459 -5.56 7.73 16.76
C THR A 459 -6.13 6.45 16.15
N ILE A 460 -7.16 5.85 16.74
CA ILE A 460 -7.78 4.59 16.25
C ILE A 460 -8.20 4.67 14.76
N PRO A 461 -8.84 5.75 14.27
CA PRO A 461 -9.25 5.84 12.86
C PRO A 461 -8.09 5.76 11.85
N VAL A 462 -6.85 6.01 12.27
CA VAL A 462 -5.66 5.85 11.42
C VAL A 462 -5.48 4.40 10.97
N PHE A 463 -5.93 3.44 11.78
CA PHE A 463 -5.85 2.01 11.45
C PHE A 463 -6.97 1.56 10.50
N PHE A 464 -8.03 2.35 10.31
CA PHE A 464 -9.08 2.02 9.34
C PHE A 464 -8.53 2.05 7.91
N HIS A 465 -9.32 1.55 6.95
CA HIS A 465 -8.99 1.72 5.54
C HIS A 465 -8.78 3.20 5.21
N ASN A 466 -7.72 3.55 4.49
CA ASN A 466 -7.30 4.95 4.31
C ASN A 466 -8.38 5.89 3.70
N ASN A 467 -9.38 5.31 3.01
CA ASN A 467 -10.53 6.01 2.44
C ASN A 467 -11.82 5.97 3.29
N TRP A 468 -11.75 5.54 4.55
CA TRP A 468 -12.91 5.38 5.41
C TRP A 468 -13.69 6.70 5.57
N LEU A 469 -13.00 7.81 5.78
CA LEU A 469 -13.63 9.12 6.01
C LEU A 469 -14.38 9.56 4.76
N ARG A 470 -13.76 9.40 3.58
CA ARG A 470 -14.42 9.68 2.30
C ARG A 470 -15.69 8.84 2.12
N LYS A 471 -15.61 7.53 2.40
CA LYS A 471 -16.77 6.62 2.31
C LYS A 471 -17.87 6.98 3.30
N PHE A 472 -17.49 7.31 4.54
CA PHE A 472 -18.41 7.72 5.58
C PHE A 472 -19.17 9.00 5.20
N VAL A 473 -18.44 10.03 4.76
CA VAL A 473 -18.99 11.29 4.27
C VAL A 473 -19.96 11.06 3.10
N ASN A 474 -19.56 10.26 2.11
CA ASN A 474 -20.41 9.96 0.96
C ASN A 474 -21.70 9.19 1.33
N CYS A 475 -21.69 8.45 2.44
CA CYS A 475 -22.84 7.70 2.93
C CYS A 475 -23.80 8.58 3.74
N VAL A 476 -23.24 9.46 4.60
CA VAL A 476 -24.00 10.23 5.59
C VAL A 476 -24.42 11.61 5.08
N LEU A 477 -23.56 12.29 4.32
CA LEU A 477 -23.82 13.65 3.87
C LEU A 477 -24.53 13.62 2.50
N PRO A 478 -25.67 14.33 2.35
CA PRO A 478 -26.36 14.40 1.06
C PRO A 478 -25.50 15.11 0.02
N LYS A 479 -25.50 14.61 -1.22
CA LYS A 479 -24.64 15.03 -2.34
C LYS A 479 -24.74 16.52 -2.71
N PHE A 480 -25.74 17.26 -2.23
CA PHE A 480 -25.85 18.71 -2.45
C PHE A 480 -24.97 19.53 -1.50
N LEU A 481 -24.63 19.00 -0.31
CA LEU A 481 -23.72 19.64 0.65
C LEU A 481 -22.25 19.35 0.34
N TYR A 482 -21.98 18.27 -0.39
CA TYR A 482 -20.63 17.81 -0.69
C TYR A 482 -20.52 17.33 -2.14
N LYS A 483 -19.70 18.02 -2.93
CA LYS A 483 -19.36 17.61 -4.30
C LYS A 483 -18.12 16.72 -4.25
N GLU A 484 -18.28 15.47 -4.68
CA GLU A 484 -17.19 14.51 -4.75
C GLU A 484 -16.15 14.96 -5.78
N GLU A 485 -14.97 15.34 -5.29
CA GLU A 485 -13.80 15.59 -6.13
C GLU A 485 -13.01 14.29 -6.32
N SER A 486 -12.53 14.07 -7.54
CA SER A 486 -11.62 12.98 -7.85
C SER A 486 -10.29 13.19 -7.14
N VAL A 487 -9.69 12.07 -6.70
CA VAL A 487 -8.36 12.11 -6.07
C VAL A 487 -7.32 12.43 -7.15
N GLN A 488 -6.44 13.39 -6.87
CA GLN A 488 -5.45 13.90 -7.80
C GLN A 488 -4.07 13.23 -7.62
N TYR A 489 -3.24 13.30 -8.66
CA TYR A 489 -1.85 12.86 -8.59
C TYR A 489 -1.02 13.83 -7.75
N SER A 490 -0.36 13.31 -6.72
CA SER A 490 0.72 13.99 -6.00
C SER A 490 2.09 13.62 -6.58
N SER A 491 2.99 14.59 -6.70
CA SER A 491 4.40 14.37 -7.06
C SER A 491 5.19 13.62 -5.99
N SER A 492 4.68 13.55 -4.75
CA SER A 492 5.33 12.81 -3.65
C SER A 492 5.11 11.29 -3.72
N CYS A 493 4.27 10.80 -4.63
CA CYS A 493 3.99 9.38 -4.80
C CYS A 493 4.65 8.79 -6.04
N LEU A 494 5.02 7.51 -5.96
CA LEU A 494 5.46 6.70 -7.08
C LEU A 494 4.29 5.90 -7.63
N TYR A 495 3.84 6.25 -8.83
CA TYR A 495 2.77 5.55 -9.53
C TYR A 495 3.33 4.43 -10.39
N SER A 496 2.59 3.33 -10.47
CA SER A 496 2.84 2.37 -11.54
C SER A 496 2.51 2.99 -12.90
N LYS A 497 3.19 2.55 -13.98
CA LYS A 497 2.95 3.05 -15.36
C LYS A 497 1.48 2.90 -15.81
N GLU A 498 0.68 2.11 -15.12
CA GLU A 498 -0.74 1.88 -15.37
C GLU A 498 -1.65 2.83 -14.58
N GLU A 499 -1.21 3.28 -13.39
CA GLU A 499 -1.93 4.23 -12.53
C GLU A 499 -1.91 5.66 -13.08
N ILE A 500 -0.95 6.05 -13.92
CA ILE A 500 -0.84 7.41 -14.51
C ILE A 500 -1.98 7.73 -15.50
N LYS A 501 -2.81 6.75 -15.91
CA LYS A 501 -3.89 6.97 -16.89
C LYS A 501 -5.28 7.11 -16.26
N PRO A 502 -5.63 8.34 -15.86
CA PRO A 502 -6.96 8.86 -16.09
C PRO A 502 -6.94 10.40 -16.21
N GLU A 503 -6.53 10.96 -17.37
CA GLU A 503 -7.12 12.19 -17.96
C GLU A 503 -6.35 12.75 -19.17
N GLU A 504 -5.03 12.54 -19.29
CA GLU A 504 -4.24 13.14 -20.39
C GLU A 504 -4.62 12.63 -21.80
N SER A 505 -5.28 11.47 -21.91
CA SER A 505 -5.77 10.99 -23.21
C SER A 505 -7.12 11.59 -23.63
N LYS A 506 -7.84 12.27 -22.74
CA LYS A 506 -9.11 12.92 -23.06
C LYS A 506 -8.91 14.39 -23.44
N THR A 507 -7.97 15.11 -22.81
CA THR A 507 -7.69 16.52 -23.14
C THR A 507 -6.92 16.70 -24.44
N SER A 508 -6.06 15.76 -24.83
CA SER A 508 -5.37 15.82 -26.14
C SER A 508 -6.29 15.42 -27.30
N SER A 509 -7.17 14.44 -27.10
CA SER A 509 -8.16 14.02 -28.11
C SER A 509 -9.32 15.01 -28.27
N LEU A 510 -9.71 15.73 -27.21
CA LEU A 510 -10.72 16.80 -27.34
C LEU A 510 -10.15 18.05 -28.02
N LYS A 511 -8.88 18.42 -27.76
CA LYS A 511 -8.23 19.52 -28.47
C LYS A 511 -7.97 19.20 -29.95
N SER A 512 -7.61 17.96 -30.29
CA SER A 512 -7.48 17.54 -31.69
C SER A 512 -8.84 17.38 -32.39
N ALA A 513 -9.88 16.91 -31.68
CA ALA A 513 -11.24 16.84 -32.22
C ALA A 513 -11.88 18.22 -32.43
N ILE A 514 -11.62 19.19 -31.55
CA ILE A 514 -12.08 20.58 -31.71
C ILE A 514 -11.30 21.27 -32.84
N ALA A 515 -9.98 21.07 -32.94
CA ALA A 515 -9.17 21.61 -34.04
C ALA A 515 -9.60 21.05 -35.42
N ASN A 516 -9.94 19.75 -35.49
CA ASN A 516 -10.46 19.10 -36.70
C ASN A 516 -11.92 19.47 -37.01
N ALA A 517 -12.72 19.86 -36.01
CA ALA A 517 -14.08 20.35 -36.23
C ALA A 517 -14.12 21.81 -36.72
N THR A 518 -13.11 22.61 -36.38
CA THR A 518 -12.96 23.99 -36.88
C THR A 518 -12.38 24.10 -38.28
N SER A 519 -11.72 23.06 -38.82
CA SER A 519 -11.18 23.09 -40.19
C SER A 519 -12.18 22.69 -41.29
N VAL A 520 -13.38 22.20 -40.93
CA VAL A 520 -14.37 21.69 -41.90
C VAL A 520 -15.56 22.65 -42.11
N LYS A 521 -15.59 23.83 -41.49
CA LYS A 521 -16.66 24.84 -41.66
C LYS A 521 -16.18 26.12 -42.34
N ASN A 522 -15.60 26.02 -43.53
CA ASN A 522 -15.47 27.15 -44.45
C ASN A 522 -15.79 26.68 -45.88
N ALA A 523 -17.07 26.42 -46.14
CA ALA A 523 -17.64 26.41 -47.48
C ALA A 523 -18.76 27.47 -47.51
N PRO A 524 -18.77 28.41 -48.47
CA PRO A 524 -19.69 29.54 -48.45
C PRO A 524 -21.08 29.09 -48.91
N VAL A 525 -22.07 29.22 -48.03
CA VAL A 525 -23.48 29.02 -48.40
C VAL A 525 -24.03 30.34 -48.94
N LYS A 526 -24.40 30.34 -50.22
CA LYS A 526 -25.13 31.43 -50.89
C LYS A 526 -26.46 31.70 -50.19
N ALA A 527 -26.73 32.95 -49.88
CA ALA A 527 -28.04 33.42 -49.46
C ALA A 527 -28.97 33.58 -50.67
N THR A 528 -30.15 32.96 -50.64
CA THR A 528 -31.27 33.31 -51.51
C THR A 528 -32.57 33.33 -50.71
N PHE A 529 -33.08 34.55 -50.55
CA PHE A 529 -34.42 34.91 -50.10
C PHE A 529 -35.42 34.69 -51.25
N ARG A 530 -36.59 34.08 -50.99
CA ARG A 530 -37.90 34.54 -51.53
C ARG A 530 -39.10 33.76 -50.97
N HIS A 531 -39.87 34.51 -50.19
CA HIS A 531 -41.32 34.59 -49.98
C HIS A 531 -42.33 33.65 -50.67
N LYS A 532 -43.42 33.47 -49.88
CA LYS A 532 -44.87 33.40 -50.21
C LYS A 532 -45.38 32.03 -50.67
N MET A 533 -46.57 31.54 -50.30
CA MET A 533 -47.67 31.96 -49.42
C MET A 533 -48.70 30.81 -49.47
N LEU A 534 -49.57 30.67 -48.46
CA LEU A 534 -51.03 30.46 -48.54
C LEU A 534 -51.60 29.46 -47.53
N THR A 535 -52.69 29.92 -46.89
CA THR A 535 -53.94 29.20 -46.49
C THR A 535 -53.82 28.16 -45.38
N ILE A 536 -54.57 28.20 -44.26
CA ILE A 536 -55.81 28.89 -43.84
C ILE A 536 -55.67 29.23 -42.36
#